data_AF-A0A5C6EHK0-F1
#
_entry.id   AF-A0A5C6EHK0-F1
#
_cell.length_a   1.000
_cell.length_b   1.000
_cell.length_c   1.000
_cell.angle_alpha   90.00
_cell.angle_beta   90.00
_cell.angle_gamma   90.00
#
_symmetry.space_group_name_H-M   'P 1'
#
loop_
_entity.id
_entity.type
_entity.pdbx_description
1 polymer ?
#
loop_
_entity_poly.entity_id
_entity_poly.type
_entity_poly.pdbx_seq_one_letter_code
_entity_poly.pdbx_strand_id
1 'polypeptide(L)' 'MAMQVQPVSPERLVARMALAEVQEFLAELELASTSRDAARFKNLVFQLGSLELAIEMAGGPAFLEARRDSDVRIAA' A
#
# COMPACT_ATOMS: atom_id res chain seq x y z
N MET A 1 -24.37 28.84 -4.70
CA MET A 1 -24.11 27.39 -4.76
C MET A 1 -22.93 27.09 -3.85
N ALA A 2 -23.14 26.40 -2.72
CA ALA A 2 -22.03 25.98 -1.87
C ALA A 2 -21.35 24.78 -2.53
N MET A 3 -20.07 24.92 -2.87
CA MET A 3 -19.24 23.82 -3.38
C MET A 3 -19.06 22.85 -2.20
N GLN A 4 -19.80 21.74 -2.19
CA GLN A 4 -19.57 20.70 -1.20
C GLN A 4 -18.24 20.02 -1.52
N VAL A 5 -17.19 20.39 -0.78
CA VAL A 5 -15.93 19.65 -0.74
C VAL A 5 -16.21 18.38 0.05
N GLN A 6 -16.56 17.29 -0.62
CA GLN A 6 -16.61 16.01 0.08
C GLN A 6 -15.20 15.67 0.56
N PRO A 7 -14.99 15.39 1.85
CA PRO A 7 -13.69 15.00 2.36
C PRO A 7 -13.24 13.72 1.62
N VAL A 8 -12.03 13.78 1.05
CA VAL A 8 -11.42 12.60 0.43
C VAL A 8 -10.98 11.68 1.56
N SER A 9 -11.50 10.46 1.60
CA SER A 9 -11.07 9.48 2.60
C SER A 9 -9.59 9.12 2.37
N PRO A 10 -8.84 8.74 3.42
CA PRO A 10 -7.44 8.33 3.28
C PRO A 10 -7.24 7.22 2.23
N GLU A 11 -8.17 6.28 2.14
CA GLU A 11 -8.13 5.19 1.15
C GLU A 11 -8.25 5.74 -0.29
N ARG A 12 -9.13 6.72 -0.50
CA ARG A 12 -9.26 7.39 -1.80
C ARG A 12 -8.04 8.24 -2.13
N LEU A 13 -7.38 8.80 -1.12
CA LEU A 13 -6.12 9.53 -1.30
C LEU A 13 -5.03 8.57 -1.77
N VAL A 14 -4.82 7.45 -1.05
CA VAL A 14 -3.83 6.42 -1.41
C VAL A 14 -4.11 5.81 -2.78
N ALA A 15 -5.39 5.60 -3.14
CA ALA A 15 -5.76 5.13 -4.47
C ALA A 15 -5.32 6.11 -5.59
N ARG A 16 -5.29 7.41 -5.32
CA ARG A 16 -4.92 8.47 -6.26
C ARG A 16 -3.42 8.78 -6.28
N MET A 17 -2.70 8.48 -5.21
CA MET A 17 -1.25 8.68 -5.12
C MET A 17 -0.50 7.92 -6.22
N ALA A 18 0.55 8.54 -6.75
CA ALA A 18 1.51 7.85 -7.61
C ALA A 18 2.18 6.71 -6.84
N LEU A 19 2.68 5.70 -7.55
CA LEU A 19 3.37 4.58 -6.89
C LEU A 19 4.58 5.08 -6.10
N ALA A 20 5.34 6.05 -6.61
CA ALA A 20 6.47 6.64 -5.90
C ALA A 20 6.06 7.29 -4.56
N GLU A 21 4.95 8.02 -4.53
CA GLU A 21 4.44 8.62 -3.29
C GLU A 21 4.00 7.55 -2.28
N VAL A 22 3.41 6.44 -2.76
CA VAL A 22 3.07 5.31 -1.89
C VAL A 22 4.33 4.58 -1.40
N GLN A 23 5.39 4.50 -2.21
CA GLN A 23 6.67 3.94 -1.78
C GLN A 23 7.29 4.80 -0.67
N GLU A 24 7.30 6.12 -0.82
CA GLU A 24 7.77 7.05 0.21
C GLU A 24 6.98 6.88 1.50
N PHE A 25 5.65 6.83 1.40
CA PHE A 25 4.76 6.57 2.53
C PHE A 25 5.08 5.24 3.24
N LEU A 26 5.29 4.16 2.49
CA LEU A 26 5.68 2.87 3.08
C LEU A 26 7.07 2.94 3.74
N ALA A 27 8.00 3.69 3.15
CA ALA A 27 9.33 3.87 3.72
C ALA A 27 9.30 4.66 5.03
N GLU A 28 8.45 5.69 5.14
CA GLU A 28 8.22 6.45 6.39
C GLU A 28 7.66 5.58 7.51
N LEU A 29 6.90 4.54 7.17
CA LEU A 29 6.39 3.54 8.11
C LEU A 29 7.38 2.40 8.40
N GLU A 30 8.62 2.50 7.92
CA GLU A 30 9.63 1.43 7.99
C GLU A 30 9.17 0.10 7.37
N LEU A 31 8.23 0.17 6.42
CA LEU A 31 7.72 -0.97 5.67
C LEU A 31 8.50 -1.17 4.36
N ALA A 32 8.33 -2.36 3.77
CA ALA A 32 8.88 -2.64 2.45
C ALA A 32 8.28 -1.67 1.40
N SER A 33 9.15 -0.93 0.73
CA SER A 33 8.79 0.24 -0.10
C SER A 33 9.20 0.09 -1.57
N THR A 34 9.27 -1.13 -2.10
CA THR A 34 9.51 -1.32 -3.53
C THR A 34 8.28 -0.89 -4.35
N SER A 35 8.46 -0.64 -5.64
CA SER A 35 7.35 -0.27 -6.53
C SER A 35 6.28 -1.38 -6.61
N ARG A 36 6.70 -2.64 -6.47
CA ARG A 36 5.83 -3.80 -6.34
C ARG A 36 5.04 -3.77 -5.03
N ASP A 37 5.69 -3.46 -3.92
CA ASP A 37 5.05 -3.37 -2.60
C ASP A 37 4.02 -2.24 -2.57
N ALA A 38 4.35 -1.07 -3.14
CA ALA A 38 3.41 0.05 -3.27
C ALA A 38 2.18 -0.31 -4.10
N ALA A 39 2.35 -0.96 -5.26
CA ALA A 39 1.22 -1.40 -6.08
C ALA A 39 0.34 -2.42 -5.33
N ARG A 40 0.98 -3.32 -4.58
CA ARG A 40 0.27 -4.30 -3.77
C ARG A 40 -0.47 -3.68 -2.60
N PHE A 41 0.15 -2.73 -1.92
CA PHE A 41 -0.45 -1.98 -0.82
C PHE A 41 -1.69 -1.21 -1.29
N LYS A 42 -1.64 -0.55 -2.46
CA LYS A 42 -2.83 0.10 -3.04
C LYS A 42 -3.98 -0.89 -3.28
N ASN A 43 -3.67 -2.08 -3.81
CA ASN A 43 -4.68 -3.12 -3.98
C ASN A 43 -5.24 -3.62 -2.64
N LEU A 44 -4.40 -3.72 -1.61
CA LEU A 44 -4.81 -4.13 -0.27
C LEU A 44 -5.74 -3.11 0.38
N VAL A 45 -5.39 -1.81 0.31
CA VAL A 45 -6.24 -0.70 0.77
C VAL A 45 -7.59 -0.72 0.05
N PHE A 46 -7.60 -0.99 -1.26
CA PHE A 46 -8.85 -1.11 -2.03
C PHE A 46 -9.69 -2.33 -1.59
N GLN A 47 -9.07 -3.49 -1.39
CA GLN A 47 -9.76 -4.73 -1.01
C GLN A 47 -10.34 -4.66 0.41
N LEU A 48 -9.59 -4.08 1.35
CA LEU A 48 -10.00 -3.98 2.74
C LEU A 48 -10.94 -2.78 2.99
N GLY A 49 -10.89 -1.77 2.12
CA GLY A 49 -11.61 -0.51 2.33
C GLY A 49 -11.16 0.24 3.59
N SER A 50 -9.96 -0.08 4.10
CA SER A 50 -9.40 0.45 5.34
C SER A 50 -7.90 0.60 5.19
N LEU A 51 -7.41 1.83 5.40
CA LEU A 51 -5.98 2.11 5.39
C LEU A 51 -5.27 1.49 6.61
N GLU A 52 -5.88 1.57 7.80
CA GLU A 52 -5.30 1.05 9.04
C GLU A 52 -5.07 -0.47 8.95
N LEU A 53 -6.08 -1.22 8.52
CA LEU A 53 -5.95 -2.67 8.34
C LEU A 53 -4.90 -3.02 7.27
N ALA A 54 -4.79 -2.22 6.21
CA ALA A 54 -3.78 -2.45 5.18
C ALA A 54 -2.36 -2.23 5.72
N ILE A 55 -2.14 -1.25 6.61
CA ILE A 55 -0.83 -1.00 7.26
C ILE A 55 -0.48 -2.16 8.19
N GLU A 56 -1.42 -2.60 9.04
CA GLU A 56 -1.22 -3.75 9.93
C GLU A 56 -0.84 -5.02 9.14
N MET A 57 -1.55 -5.27 8.03
CA MET A 57 -1.25 -6.42 7.18
C MET A 57 0.05 -6.27 6.40
N ALA A 58 0.44 -5.06 5.99
CA ALA A 58 1.69 -4.80 5.28
C ALA A 58 2.94 -5.01 6.16
N GLY A 59 2.84 -4.74 7.46
CA GLY A 59 3.87 -5.08 8.45
C GLY A 59 3.83 -6.55 8.90
N GLY A 60 2.75 -7.27 8.57
CA GLY A 60 2.54 -8.65 8.98
C GLY A 60 3.36 -9.68 8.20
N PRO A 61 3.55 -10.90 8.77
CA PRO A 61 4.32 -11.97 8.13
C PRO A 61 3.76 -12.37 6.76
N ALA A 62 2.44 -12.30 6.55
CA ALA A 62 1.81 -12.63 5.27
C ALA A 62 2.25 -11.73 4.09
N PHE A 63 2.56 -10.45 4.36
CA PHE A 63 3.06 -9.54 3.34
C PHE A 63 4.54 -9.82 3.03
N LEU A 64 5.33 -10.15 4.06
CA LEU A 64 6.74 -10.53 3.96
C LEU A 64 6.96 -11.89 3.25
N GLU A 65 6.08 -12.87 3.48
CA GLU A 65 6.18 -14.19 2.85
C GLU A 65 5.94 -14.14 1.34
N ALA A 66 4.99 -13.32 0.91
CA ALA A 66 4.74 -13.17 -0.53
C ALA A 66 5.81 -12.34 -1.26
N ARG A 67 6.72 -11.69 -0.53
CA ARG A 67 8.00 -11.19 -1.07
C ARG A 67 9.00 -12.33 -1.27
N ARG A 68 9.16 -13.23 -0.29
CA ARG A 68 10.07 -14.39 -0.41
C ARG A 68 9.75 -15.26 -1.63
N ASP A 69 8.47 -15.48 -1.93
CA ASP A 69 8.06 -16.28 -3.10
C ASP A 69 8.46 -15.63 -4.44
N SER A 70 8.55 -14.30 -4.46
CA SER A 70 8.98 -13.52 -5.63
C SER A 70 10.50 -13.50 -5.82
N ASP A 71 11.27 -13.42 -4.74
CA ASP A 71 12.74 -13.39 -4.79
C ASP A 71 13.34 -14.78 -5.09
N VAL A 72 12.70 -15.87 -4.65
CA VAL A 72 13.15 -17.25 -4.91
C VAL A 72 13.16 -17.60 -6.40
N ARG A 73 12.25 -17.02 -7.20
CA ARG A 73 12.14 -17.35 -8.64
C ARG A 73 13.23 -16.73 -9.53
N ILE A 74 14.10 -15.88 -8.98
CA ILE A 74 15.22 -15.27 -9.72
C ILE A 74 16.54 -16.02 -9.47
N ALA A 75 16.58 -16.92 -8.48
CA ALA A 75 17.79 -17.65 -8.07
C ALA A 75 17.81 -19.15 -8.46
N ALA A 76 16.93 -19.60 -9.36
CA ALA A 76 16.88 -20.99 -9.86
C ALA A 76 17.30 -21.09 -11.33
#